data_AF-I3D5G5-F1
#
_entry.id   AF-I3D5G5-F1
#
_cell.length_a   1.000
_cell.length_b   1.000
_cell.length_c   1.000
_cell.angle_alpha   90.00
_cell.angle_beta   90.00
_cell.angle_gamma   90.00
#
_symmetry.space_group_name_H-M   'P 1'
#
loop_
_entity.id
_entity.type
_entity.pdbx_description
1 polymer ?
#
loop_
_entity_poly.entity_id
_entity_poly.type
_entity_poly.pdbx_seq_one_letter_code
_entity_poly.pdbx_strand_id
1 'polypeptide(L)'
;MIWPGTGDPYKRKKTFKFLAITAIIAISIGLGSTVIQAQLNQNNPLKVCINDKETPYKMKVNLELVIDGLPTPIPANINSGLNDGECKRTMYTLTDDGTIYVEWEEEYPFEIGHFLWMWDFPLRDMDQSKSAIYVNGKESPSFINQPLQDGYHYKGVFTTKAYDESKDKDYLPPGN
;
A
#
# COMPACT_ATOMS: atom_id res chain seq x y z
N MET A 1 0.48 48.59 -10.67
CA MET A 1 1.79 47.90 -10.63
C MET A 1 2.33 47.84 -12.03
N ILE A 2 3.44 48.54 -12.32
CA ILE A 2 4.04 48.59 -13.67
C ILE A 2 5.03 47.42 -13.77
N TRP A 3 4.75 46.46 -14.64
CA TRP A 3 5.62 45.29 -14.82
C TRP A 3 6.98 45.72 -15.42
N PRO A 4 8.11 45.22 -14.90
CA PRO A 4 9.42 45.57 -15.42
C PRO A 4 9.51 45.20 -16.91
N GLY A 5 9.80 46.20 -17.76
CA GLY A 5 9.96 46.01 -19.21
C GLY A 5 8.71 46.26 -20.07
N THR A 6 7.59 46.74 -19.51
CA THR A 6 6.35 47.05 -20.27
C THR A 6 6.14 48.53 -20.64
N GLY A 7 7.02 49.42 -20.16
CA GLY A 7 6.93 50.88 -20.42
C GLY A 7 7.35 51.33 -21.83
N ASP A 8 8.06 50.49 -22.58
CA ASP A 8 8.48 50.76 -23.97
C ASP A 8 7.72 49.80 -24.93
N PRO A 9 6.94 50.31 -25.90
CA PRO A 9 6.13 49.49 -26.80
C PRO A 9 6.94 48.49 -27.64
N TYR A 10 8.21 48.79 -27.96
CA TYR A 10 9.05 47.87 -28.72
C TYR A 10 9.57 46.70 -27.86
N LYS A 11 9.87 46.97 -26.58
CA LYS A 11 10.33 45.94 -25.63
C LYS A 11 9.17 45.10 -25.09
N ARG A 12 7.97 45.68 -24.96
CA ARG A 12 6.74 45.01 -24.52
C ARG A 12 6.41 43.77 -25.36
N LYS A 13 6.50 43.87 -26.69
CA LYS A 13 6.21 42.76 -27.61
C LYS A 13 7.18 41.59 -27.43
N LYS A 14 8.46 41.86 -27.13
CA LYS A 14 9.46 40.82 -26.85
C LYS A 14 9.22 40.13 -25.50
N THR A 15 8.88 40.90 -24.47
CA THR A 15 8.58 40.36 -23.13
C THR A 15 7.35 39.46 -23.13
N PHE A 16 6.26 39.86 -23.80
CA PHE A 16 5.07 39.01 -23.93
C PHE A 16 5.35 37.73 -24.73
N LYS A 17 6.18 37.80 -25.78
CA LYS A 17 6.57 36.61 -26.56
C LYS A 17 7.38 35.63 -25.71
N PHE A 18 8.31 36.13 -24.89
CA PHE A 18 9.07 35.30 -23.96
C PHE A 18 8.17 34.65 -22.90
N LEU A 19 7.29 35.43 -22.26
CA LEU A 19 6.36 34.92 -21.25
C LEU A 19 5.40 33.86 -21.82
N ALA A 20 4.92 34.05 -23.05
CA ALA A 20 4.07 33.07 -23.72
C ALA A 20 4.82 31.75 -24.00
N ILE A 21 6.06 31.81 -24.48
CA ILE A 21 6.88 30.62 -24.73
C ILE A 21 7.16 29.88 -23.41
N THR A 22 7.55 30.59 -22.35
CA THR A 22 7.81 29.96 -21.04
C THR A 22 6.55 29.36 -20.44
N ALA A 23 5.39 30.00 -20.61
CA ALA A 23 4.10 29.47 -20.14
C ALA A 23 3.70 28.18 -20.89
N ILE A 24 3.88 28.14 -22.21
CA ILE A 24 3.59 26.94 -23.02
C ILE A 24 4.46 25.76 -22.58
N ILE A 25 5.77 25.99 -22.39
CA ILE A 25 6.69 24.94 -21.95
C ILE A 25 6.27 24.42 -20.56
N ALA A 26 5.97 25.32 -19.61
CA ALA A 26 5.52 24.93 -18.27
C ALA A 26 4.20 24.13 -18.30
N ILE A 27 3.22 24.56 -19.11
CA ILE A 27 1.94 23.86 -19.26
C ILE A 27 2.14 22.48 -19.90
N SER A 28 3.00 22.37 -20.92
CA SER A 28 3.25 21.10 -21.62
C SER A 28 3.91 20.04 -20.72
N ILE A 29 4.83 20.43 -19.83
CA ILE A 29 5.44 19.51 -18.86
C ILE A 29 4.42 19.12 -17.77
N GLY A 30 3.63 20.10 -17.28
CA GLY A 30 2.62 19.86 -16.25
C GLY A 30 1.49 18.93 -16.70
N LEU A 31 0.98 19.10 -17.94
CA LEU A 31 -0.08 18.26 -18.47
C LEU A 31 0.43 16.91 -19.00
N GLY A 32 1.64 16.85 -19.54
CA GLY A 32 2.22 15.58 -20.01
C GLY A 32 2.50 14.60 -18.86
N SER A 33 2.97 15.10 -17.72
CA SER A 33 3.28 14.27 -16.55
C SER A 33 2.05 13.68 -15.87
N THR A 34 0.93 14.41 -15.82
CA THR A 34 -0.31 13.92 -15.19
C THR A 34 -1.00 12.82 -16.01
N VAL A 35 -0.99 12.93 -17.35
CA VAL A 35 -1.59 11.91 -18.23
C VAL A 35 -0.80 10.60 -18.19
N ILE A 36 0.54 10.66 -18.20
CA ILE A 36 1.38 9.45 -18.13
C ILE A 36 1.23 8.77 -16.78
N GLN A 37 1.20 9.52 -15.67
CA GLN A 37 0.97 8.93 -14.35
C GLN A 37 -0.42 8.32 -14.19
N ALA A 38 -1.46 8.94 -14.76
CA ALA A 38 -2.81 8.39 -14.76
C ALA A 38 -2.89 7.05 -15.50
N GLN A 39 -2.23 6.93 -16.66
CA GLN A 39 -2.23 5.70 -17.45
C GLN A 39 -1.34 4.59 -16.86
N LEU A 40 -0.22 4.93 -16.22
CA LEU A 40 0.61 3.96 -15.51
C LEU A 40 -0.06 3.43 -14.24
N ASN A 41 -0.85 4.28 -13.54
CA ASN A 41 -1.61 3.83 -12.38
C ASN A 41 -2.73 2.87 -12.76
N GLN A 42 -3.32 2.94 -13.97
CA GLN A 42 -4.37 2.03 -14.45
C GLN A 42 -3.90 0.58 -14.68
N ASN A 43 -2.59 0.35 -14.80
CA ASN A 43 -2.02 -0.98 -15.01
C ASN A 43 -1.28 -1.52 -13.78
N ASN A 44 -1.34 -0.83 -12.64
CA ASN A 44 -0.72 -1.32 -11.42
C ASN A 44 -1.76 -2.07 -10.58
N PRO A 45 -1.68 -3.41 -10.45
CA PRO A 45 -2.63 -4.20 -9.67
C PRO A 45 -2.74 -3.71 -8.22
N LEU A 46 -1.67 -3.13 -7.67
CA LEU A 46 -1.65 -2.71 -6.28
C LEU A 46 -2.46 -1.42 -6.00
N LYS A 47 -2.89 -0.70 -7.03
CA LYS A 47 -3.51 0.63 -6.89
C LYS A 47 -4.89 0.76 -7.51
N VAL A 48 -5.28 -0.15 -8.40
CA VAL A 48 -6.51 -0.03 -9.19
C VAL A 48 -7.71 -0.68 -8.54
N CYS A 49 -8.88 -0.20 -8.94
CA CYS A 49 -10.15 -0.87 -8.66
C CYS A 49 -10.39 -1.95 -9.71
N ILE A 50 -10.89 -3.10 -9.27
CA ILE A 50 -11.20 -4.25 -10.13
C ILE A 50 -12.71 -4.47 -10.30
N ASN A 51 -13.55 -3.54 -9.83
CA ASN A 51 -15.02 -3.66 -9.88
C ASN A 51 -15.55 -4.00 -11.29
N ASP A 52 -14.96 -3.40 -12.33
CA ASP A 52 -15.38 -3.53 -13.73
C ASP A 52 -14.40 -4.36 -14.58
N LYS A 53 -13.48 -5.11 -13.96
CA LYS A 53 -12.45 -5.90 -14.64
C LYS A 53 -12.80 -7.38 -14.64
N GLU A 54 -12.45 -8.07 -15.72
CA GLU A 54 -12.50 -9.54 -15.77
C GLU A 54 -11.22 -10.10 -15.12
N THR A 55 -11.37 -10.79 -13.99
CA THR A 55 -10.23 -11.29 -13.21
C THR A 55 -10.22 -12.83 -13.15
N PRO A 56 -9.69 -13.51 -14.18
CA PRO A 56 -9.61 -14.97 -14.21
C PRO A 56 -8.55 -15.52 -13.24
N TYR A 57 -7.51 -14.75 -12.92
CA TYR A 57 -6.51 -15.14 -11.93
C TYR A 57 -7.07 -14.92 -10.52
N LYS A 58 -7.25 -16.00 -9.77
CA LYS A 58 -7.82 -15.99 -8.42
C LYS A 58 -6.99 -16.85 -7.48
N MET A 59 -6.83 -16.35 -6.27
CA MET A 59 -6.12 -17.04 -5.20
C MET A 59 -6.78 -16.73 -3.86
N LYS A 60 -6.77 -17.70 -2.97
CA LYS A 60 -7.26 -17.60 -1.60
C LYS A 60 -6.14 -18.01 -0.65
N VAL A 61 -5.77 -17.11 0.25
CA VAL A 61 -4.78 -17.38 1.29
C VAL A 61 -5.35 -17.04 2.67
N ASN A 62 -4.79 -17.62 3.72
CA ASN A 62 -5.15 -17.26 5.08
C ASN A 62 -3.99 -16.52 5.76
N LEU A 63 -4.29 -15.44 6.48
CA LEU A 63 -3.33 -14.70 7.30
C LEU A 63 -3.80 -14.67 8.75
N GLU A 64 -2.91 -15.04 9.66
CA GLU A 64 -3.04 -14.82 11.09
C GLU A 64 -2.07 -13.75 11.56
N LEU A 65 -2.48 -12.92 12.51
CA LEU A 65 -1.62 -11.90 13.11
C LEU A 65 -1.49 -12.11 14.62
N VAL A 66 -0.26 -11.98 15.09
CA VAL A 66 0.09 -11.92 16.51
C VAL A 66 0.93 -10.66 16.70
N ILE A 67 0.46 -9.72 17.52
CA ILE A 67 1.17 -8.49 17.83
C ILE A 67 1.46 -8.50 19.32
N ASP A 68 2.74 -8.34 19.69
CA ASP A 68 3.19 -8.34 21.09
C ASP A 68 2.71 -9.59 21.86
N GLY A 69 2.71 -10.75 21.19
CA GLY A 69 2.27 -12.03 21.74
C GLY A 69 0.75 -12.25 21.77
N LEU A 70 -0.05 -11.25 21.39
CA LEU A 70 -1.51 -11.31 21.41
C LEU A 70 -2.08 -11.58 20.00
N PRO A 71 -2.96 -12.58 19.83
CA PRO A 71 -3.71 -12.76 18.59
C PRO A 71 -4.49 -11.50 18.24
N THR A 72 -4.27 -10.97 17.05
CA THR A 72 -4.92 -9.75 16.56
C THR A 72 -5.83 -10.12 15.38
N PRO A 73 -7.15 -9.84 15.46
CA PRO A 73 -8.06 -10.13 14.37
C PRO A 73 -7.77 -9.24 13.17
N ILE A 74 -7.94 -9.79 11.97
CA ILE A 74 -7.89 -9.02 10.73
C ILE A 74 -9.30 -8.49 10.48
N PRO A 75 -9.49 -7.17 10.29
CA PRO A 75 -10.79 -6.62 9.98
C PRO A 75 -11.45 -7.26 8.74
N ALA A 76 -12.75 -7.47 8.81
CA ALA A 76 -13.56 -7.79 7.64
C ALA A 76 -13.61 -6.59 6.67
N ASN A 77 -13.90 -6.86 5.40
CA ASN A 77 -14.15 -5.86 4.36
C ASN A 77 -12.97 -4.92 4.04
N ILE A 78 -11.73 -5.33 4.33
CA ILE A 78 -10.55 -4.59 3.89
C ILE A 78 -10.53 -4.60 2.37
N ASN A 79 -10.53 -3.42 1.74
CA ASN A 79 -10.44 -3.24 0.28
C ASN A 79 -11.52 -3.98 -0.54
N SER A 80 -12.62 -4.40 0.07
CA SER A 80 -13.63 -5.24 -0.59
C SER A 80 -14.58 -4.44 -1.49
N GLY A 81 -14.59 -3.12 -1.38
CA GLY A 81 -15.52 -2.26 -2.11
C GLY A 81 -16.98 -2.46 -1.70
N LEU A 82 -17.23 -2.97 -0.48
CA LEU A 82 -18.58 -3.26 0.03
C LEU A 82 -19.26 -2.06 0.69
N ASN A 83 -18.55 -0.95 0.93
CA ASN A 83 -19.19 0.31 1.29
C ASN A 83 -19.54 1.08 0.01
N ASP A 84 -20.66 1.82 0.02
CA ASP A 84 -21.17 2.53 -1.15
C ASP A 84 -20.13 3.50 -1.74
N GLY A 85 -19.73 3.25 -2.99
CA GLY A 85 -18.74 4.04 -3.72
C GLY A 85 -17.28 3.63 -3.49
N GLU A 86 -17.02 2.54 -2.75
CA GLU A 86 -15.65 2.09 -2.49
C GLU A 86 -15.08 1.15 -3.56
N CYS A 87 -13.81 1.39 -3.83
CA CYS A 87 -12.98 0.64 -4.74
C CYS A 87 -12.71 -0.77 -4.21
N LYS A 88 -13.13 -1.82 -4.94
CA LYS A 88 -12.66 -3.18 -4.70
C LYS A 88 -11.25 -3.31 -5.26
N ARG A 89 -10.25 -3.60 -4.42
CA ARG A 89 -8.86 -3.79 -4.87
C ARG A 89 -8.56 -5.25 -5.18
N THR A 90 -7.36 -5.51 -5.69
CA THR A 90 -6.91 -6.87 -6.05
C THR A 90 -6.71 -7.79 -4.86
N MET A 91 -6.52 -7.26 -3.65
CA MET A 91 -6.36 -8.04 -2.42
C MET A 91 -7.34 -7.51 -1.38
N TYR A 92 -8.26 -8.36 -0.91
CA TYR A 92 -9.32 -7.95 -0.01
C TYR A 92 -9.75 -9.06 0.96
N THR A 93 -10.38 -8.66 2.06
CA THR A 93 -11.03 -9.58 3.01
C THR A 93 -12.55 -9.39 2.93
N LEU A 94 -13.29 -10.47 3.18
CA LEU A 94 -14.76 -10.42 3.30
C LEU A 94 -15.22 -10.64 4.75
N THR A 95 -14.42 -11.39 5.50
CA THR A 95 -14.68 -11.83 6.87
C THR A 95 -13.47 -11.50 7.75
N ASP A 96 -13.64 -11.63 9.06
CA ASP A 96 -12.61 -11.37 10.07
C ASP A 96 -11.76 -12.61 10.43
N ASP A 97 -11.93 -13.68 9.67
CA ASP A 97 -11.21 -14.96 9.79
C ASP A 97 -9.78 -14.94 9.21
N GLY A 98 -9.37 -13.78 8.67
CA GLY A 98 -8.06 -13.60 8.04
C GLY A 98 -7.96 -14.21 6.64
N THR A 99 -9.06 -14.61 6.02
CA THR A 99 -9.07 -15.03 4.62
C THR A 99 -8.86 -13.83 3.70
N ILE A 100 -7.76 -13.85 2.93
CA ILE A 100 -7.45 -12.88 1.90
C ILE A 100 -7.79 -13.47 0.53
N TYR A 101 -8.63 -12.76 -0.20
CA TYR A 101 -8.96 -13.04 -1.59
C TYR A 101 -8.09 -12.18 -2.49
N VAL A 102 -7.48 -12.81 -3.48
CA VAL A 102 -6.64 -12.15 -4.48
C VAL A 102 -7.25 -12.39 -5.85
N GLU A 103 -7.51 -11.31 -6.59
CA GLU A 103 -8.10 -11.35 -7.92
C GLU A 103 -7.37 -10.38 -8.87
N TRP A 104 -6.96 -10.88 -10.05
CA TRP A 104 -6.35 -10.07 -11.11
C TRP A 104 -6.61 -10.61 -12.52
N GLU A 105 -6.23 -9.82 -13.54
CA GLU A 105 -6.39 -10.16 -14.96
C GLU A 105 -5.46 -11.31 -15.40
N GLU A 106 -4.25 -11.35 -14.85
CA GLU A 106 -3.20 -12.33 -15.18
C GLU A 106 -2.41 -12.76 -13.94
N GLU A 107 -1.54 -13.76 -14.08
CA GLU A 107 -0.66 -14.17 -12.99
C GLU A 107 0.27 -13.02 -12.58
N TYR A 108 0.27 -12.69 -11.30
CA TYR A 108 1.08 -11.62 -10.74
C TYR A 108 1.72 -12.08 -9.43
N PRO A 109 3.02 -11.76 -9.20
CA PRO A 109 3.73 -12.18 -7.99
C PRO A 109 3.30 -11.32 -6.79
N PHE A 110 2.08 -11.54 -6.29
CA PHE A 110 1.62 -10.90 -5.07
C PHE A 110 2.44 -11.37 -3.88
N GLU A 111 2.73 -10.46 -2.96
CA GLU A 111 3.50 -10.72 -1.74
C GLU A 111 2.64 -10.35 -0.53
N ILE A 112 2.94 -10.91 0.63
CA ILE A 112 2.19 -10.59 1.85
C ILE A 112 2.30 -9.09 2.20
N GLY A 113 3.44 -8.47 1.93
CA GLY A 113 3.68 -7.05 2.12
C GLY A 113 2.78 -6.16 1.27
N HIS A 114 2.37 -6.60 0.08
CA HIS A 114 1.42 -5.88 -0.74
C HIS A 114 0.06 -5.75 -0.04
N PHE A 115 -0.44 -6.84 0.56
CA PHE A 115 -1.69 -6.80 1.32
C PHE A 115 -1.57 -5.89 2.55
N LEU A 116 -0.50 -6.05 3.34
CA LEU A 116 -0.27 -5.22 4.53
C LEU A 116 -0.21 -3.73 4.17
N TRP A 117 0.40 -3.39 3.04
CA TRP A 117 0.44 -2.02 2.54
C TRP A 117 -0.95 -1.53 2.10
N MET A 118 -1.71 -2.32 1.34
CA MET A 118 -3.06 -1.92 0.92
C MET A 118 -4.05 -1.78 2.08
N TRP A 119 -3.82 -2.50 3.19
CA TRP A 119 -4.59 -2.39 4.42
C TRP A 119 -4.15 -1.20 5.29
N ASP A 120 -3.07 -0.49 4.95
CA ASP A 120 -2.45 0.53 5.81
C ASP A 120 -2.00 -0.04 7.18
N PHE A 121 -1.54 -1.29 7.21
CA PHE A 121 -0.95 -1.89 8.40
C PHE A 121 0.27 -1.07 8.87
N PRO A 122 0.38 -0.72 10.17
CA PRO A 122 1.43 0.17 10.69
C PRO A 122 2.78 -0.55 10.84
N LEU A 123 3.32 -1.11 9.75
CA LEU A 123 4.60 -1.82 9.73
C LEU A 123 5.78 -0.96 10.19
N ARG A 124 5.67 0.37 10.04
CA ARG A 124 6.69 1.34 10.47
C ARG A 124 6.84 1.41 11.99
N ASP A 125 5.79 1.06 12.73
CA ASP A 125 5.77 1.08 14.19
C ASP A 125 6.19 -0.26 14.79
N MET A 126 6.45 -1.27 13.94
CA MET A 126 6.95 -2.57 14.32
C MET A 126 8.48 -2.62 14.29
N ASP A 127 9.07 -3.32 15.26
CA ASP A 127 10.46 -3.73 15.25
C ASP A 127 10.63 -4.92 14.30
N GLN A 128 11.09 -4.62 13.08
CA GLN A 128 11.28 -5.61 12.03
C GLN A 128 12.36 -6.65 12.38
N SER A 129 13.27 -6.36 13.31
CA SER A 129 14.30 -7.32 13.74
C SER A 129 13.76 -8.41 14.66
N LYS A 130 12.62 -8.14 15.30
CA LYS A 130 11.91 -9.06 16.21
C LYS A 130 10.63 -9.62 15.58
N SER A 131 10.27 -9.16 14.38
CA SER A 131 9.07 -9.58 13.67
C SER A 131 9.43 -10.66 12.64
N ALA A 132 8.53 -11.62 12.43
CA ALA A 132 8.71 -12.72 11.49
C ALA A 132 7.40 -13.06 10.77
N ILE A 133 7.51 -13.57 9.55
CA ILE A 133 6.41 -14.18 8.80
C ILE A 133 6.67 -15.69 8.73
N TYR A 134 5.66 -16.49 9.06
CA TYR A 134 5.68 -17.94 8.91
C TYR A 134 4.74 -18.35 7.78
N VAL A 135 5.17 -19.31 6.97
CA VAL A 135 4.39 -19.90 5.88
C VAL A 135 4.22 -21.38 6.18
N ASN A 136 2.97 -21.83 6.33
CA ASN A 136 2.64 -23.19 6.73
C ASN A 136 3.45 -23.65 7.97
N GLY A 137 3.63 -22.73 8.94
CA GLY A 137 4.37 -22.98 10.18
C GLY A 137 5.89 -22.85 10.10
N LYS A 138 6.48 -22.61 8.92
CA LYS A 138 7.92 -22.41 8.75
C LYS A 138 8.25 -20.93 8.57
N GLU A 139 9.25 -20.44 9.30
CA GLU A 139 9.70 -19.06 9.15
C GLU A 139 10.19 -18.77 7.73
N SER A 140 9.70 -17.69 7.13
CA SER A 140 10.12 -17.23 5.82
C SER A 140 11.34 -16.32 5.95
N PRO A 141 12.42 -16.59 5.18
CA PRO A 141 13.58 -15.69 5.11
C PRO A 141 13.26 -14.39 4.37
N SER A 142 12.17 -14.35 3.60
CA SER A 142 11.76 -13.20 2.79
C SER A 142 10.88 -12.22 3.56
N PHE A 143 10.46 -12.56 4.79
CA PHE A 143 9.61 -11.74 5.64
C PHE A 143 8.37 -11.22 4.87
N ILE A 144 8.16 -9.91 4.78
CA ILE A 144 7.04 -9.30 4.05
C ILE A 144 7.10 -9.47 2.52
N ASN A 145 8.28 -9.75 1.98
CA ASN A 145 8.46 -9.96 0.54
C ASN A 145 8.17 -11.42 0.13
N GLN A 146 7.56 -12.20 1.02
CA GLN A 146 7.21 -13.57 0.73
C GLN A 146 6.07 -13.62 -0.31
N PRO A 147 6.26 -14.29 -1.46
CA PRO A 147 5.21 -14.47 -2.44
C PRO A 147 4.03 -15.27 -1.88
N LEU A 148 2.84 -14.86 -2.28
CA LEU A 148 1.60 -15.55 -1.99
C LEU A 148 1.43 -16.77 -2.90
N GLN A 149 0.89 -17.85 -2.32
CA GLN A 149 0.56 -19.07 -3.02
C GLN A 149 -0.82 -19.55 -2.61
N ASP A 150 -1.60 -20.02 -3.57
CA ASP A 150 -2.98 -20.43 -3.34
C ASP A 150 -3.09 -21.57 -2.31
N GLY A 151 -4.02 -21.41 -1.36
CA GLY A 151 -4.25 -22.34 -0.27
C GLY A 151 -3.23 -22.30 0.87
N TYR A 152 -2.23 -21.42 0.83
CA TYR A 152 -1.21 -21.36 1.87
C TYR A 152 -1.69 -20.56 3.10
N HIS A 153 -1.15 -20.94 4.25
CA HIS A 153 -1.36 -20.27 5.53
C HIS A 153 -0.17 -19.42 5.91
N TYR A 154 -0.43 -18.15 6.19
CA TYR A 154 0.57 -17.18 6.60
C TYR A 154 0.30 -16.75 8.04
N LYS A 155 1.35 -16.62 8.84
CA LYS A 155 1.26 -16.10 10.19
C LYS A 155 2.29 -14.99 10.38
N GLY A 156 1.83 -13.77 10.59
CA GLY A 156 2.67 -12.63 10.93
C GLY A 156 2.78 -12.48 12.44
N VAL A 157 4.00 -12.55 12.95
CA VAL A 157 4.31 -12.25 14.35
C VAL A 157 5.07 -10.93 14.36
N PHE A 158 4.47 -9.90 14.94
CA PHE A 158 5.03 -8.55 15.00
C PHE A 158 5.27 -8.14 16.45
N THR A 159 6.34 -7.40 16.66
CA THR A 159 6.65 -6.75 17.94
C THR A 159 6.65 -5.25 17.73
N THR A 160 5.92 -4.49 18.53
CA THR A 160 5.88 -3.04 18.42
C THR A 160 7.20 -2.43 18.93
N LYS A 161 7.65 -1.31 18.36
CA LYS A 161 8.86 -0.61 18.86
C LYS A 161 8.69 -0.05 20.28
N ALA A 162 7.45 0.17 20.68
CA ALA A 162 7.10 0.61 22.03
C ALA A 162 6.98 -0.57 23.02
N TYR A 163 7.10 -1.82 22.54
CA TYR A 163 7.03 -2.99 23.38
C TYR A 163 8.25 -3.04 24.30
N ASP A 164 7.99 -2.89 25.59
CA ASP A 164 8.98 -2.93 26.65
C ASP A 164 8.94 -4.33 27.31
N GLU A 165 9.90 -5.18 26.94
CA GLU A 165 10.06 -6.54 27.50
C GLU A 165 10.23 -6.54 29.04
N SER A 166 10.57 -5.39 29.66
CA SER A 166 10.73 -5.29 31.11
C SER A 166 9.39 -5.30 31.87
N LYS A 167 8.28 -4.89 31.24
CA LYS A 167 6.96 -4.81 31.88
C LYS A 167 6.28 -6.15 32.06
N ASP A 168 6.62 -7.16 31.27
CA ASP A 168 6.12 -8.54 31.50
C ASP A 168 6.77 -9.17 32.75
N LYS A 169 7.89 -8.63 33.25
CA LYS A 169 8.55 -9.11 34.47
C LYS A 169 8.07 -8.43 35.75
N ASP A 170 7.38 -7.29 35.66
CA ASP A 170 6.83 -6.58 36.83
C ASP A 170 5.71 -7.36 37.54
N TYR A 171 5.11 -8.35 36.86
CA TYR A 171 4.08 -9.23 37.43
C TYR A 171 4.63 -10.53 38.02
N LEU A 172 5.94 -10.80 37.90
CA LEU A 172 6.56 -11.94 38.55
C LEU A 172 6.90 -11.56 40.00
N PRO A 173 6.47 -12.36 41.00
CA PRO A 173 6.86 -12.10 42.39
C PRO A 173 8.39 -12.10 42.49
N PRO A 174 8.99 -11.21 43.31
CA PRO A 174 10.43 -11.21 43.51
C PRO A 174 10.88 -12.60 43.94
N GLY A 175 11.83 -13.17 43.19
CA GLY A 175 12.38 -14.48 43.47
C GLY A 175 12.99 -14.53 44.88
N ASN A 176 12.64 -15.58 45.62
CA ASN A 176 13.16 -15.89 46.96
C ASN A 176 14.69 -15.90 47.02
#